data_AF-M3G9G9-F1
#
_entry.id   AF-M3G9G9-F1
#
_cell.length_a   1.000
_cell.length_b   1.000
_cell.length_c   1.000
_cell.angle_alpha   90.00
_cell.angle_beta   90.00
_cell.angle_gamma   90.00
#
_symmetry.space_group_name_H-M   'P 1'
#
loop_
_entity.id
_entity.type
_entity.pdbx_description
1 polymer ?
#
loop_
_entity_poly.entity_id
_entity_poly.type
_entity_poly.pdbx_seq_one_letter_code
_entity_poly.pdbx_strand_id
1 'polypeptide(L)'
;MFRITVFLLPTFFLFLAGCGNRLIRKDAIAPINEYYSEKIYYLTKDKKVSNTETFKKGMLVRIYVESTPSMVKIKCYPADHKREYAIGRMIIYQLNDEYGDKKITIEDLDKLMANELVEYKKKK
;
A
#
# COMPACT_ATOMS: atom_id res chain seq x y z
N MET A 1 62.83 3.85 15.26
CA MET A 1 62.29 5.20 15.01
C MET A 1 60.87 5.04 14.49
N PHE A 2 59.89 5.44 15.30
CA PHE A 2 58.48 5.57 14.95
C PHE A 2 58.31 6.57 13.79
N ARG A 3 57.35 6.32 12.88
CA ARG A 3 56.32 7.32 12.52
C ARG A 3 55.22 6.78 11.58
N ILE A 4 54.04 6.64 12.19
CA ILE A 4 52.72 7.13 11.77
C ILE A 4 52.08 6.50 10.50
N THR A 5 51.25 5.50 10.79
CA THR A 5 49.95 5.18 10.17
C THR A 5 49.18 6.39 9.63
N VAL A 6 48.79 6.35 8.36
CA VAL A 6 47.59 7.05 7.88
C VAL A 6 46.73 6.06 7.09
N PHE A 7 45.89 5.36 7.85
CA PHE A 7 44.64 4.78 7.38
C PHE A 7 43.74 5.94 6.92
N LEU A 8 43.61 6.16 5.62
CA LEU A 8 42.53 6.94 5.03
C LEU A 8 41.58 5.94 4.37
N LEU A 9 40.88 5.16 5.19
CA LEU A 9 39.44 5.35 5.45
C LEU A 9 38.68 5.54 4.13
N PRO A 10 37.98 4.51 3.63
CA PRO A 10 37.12 4.65 2.46
C PRO A 10 36.11 5.74 2.83
N THR A 11 35.92 6.73 1.97
CA THR A 11 34.93 7.80 2.12
C THR A 11 33.53 7.20 1.99
N PHE A 12 33.19 6.48 3.05
CA PHE A 12 31.93 6.21 3.68
C PHE A 12 30.77 6.93 2.99
N PHE A 13 30.21 6.24 1.99
CA PHE A 13 28.78 6.07 1.78
C PHE A 13 27.91 7.10 2.50
N LEU A 14 27.90 8.34 2.00
CA LEU A 14 26.87 9.33 2.35
C LEU A 14 25.59 9.02 1.56
N PHE A 15 25.03 7.83 1.80
CA PHE A 15 23.64 7.47 1.51
C PHE A 15 22.82 7.61 2.80
N LEU A 16 22.94 8.76 3.48
CA LEU A 16 22.03 9.10 4.56
C LEU A 16 20.70 9.54 3.95
N ALA A 17 19.92 8.52 3.58
CA ALA A 17 18.50 8.38 3.82
C ALA A 17 17.76 9.66 4.25
N GLY A 18 17.57 10.59 3.32
CA GLY A 18 16.42 11.49 3.33
C GLY A 18 15.14 10.74 2.95
N CYS A 19 14.91 9.56 3.55
CA CYS A 19 13.72 8.76 3.33
C CYS A 19 12.64 9.30 4.26
N GLY A 20 11.78 10.18 3.73
CA GLY A 20 10.57 10.60 4.43
C GLY A 20 9.87 9.40 5.05
N ASN A 21 9.41 9.55 6.30
CA ASN A 21 8.85 8.48 7.11
C ASN A 21 7.53 7.99 6.49
N ARG A 22 7.60 7.15 5.45
CA ARG A 22 6.42 6.55 4.84
C ARG A 22 5.89 5.46 5.75
N LEU A 23 4.55 5.42 5.88
CA LEU A 23 3.84 4.31 6.51
C LEU A 23 4.22 2.96 5.91
N ILE A 24 4.28 2.88 4.57
CA ILE A 24 4.80 1.73 3.82
C ILE A 24 6.08 2.18 3.10
N ARG A 25 7.19 1.48 3.34
CA ARG A 25 8.44 1.78 2.64
C ARG A 25 8.28 1.58 1.12
N LYS A 26 9.00 2.37 0.34
CA LYS A 26 8.92 2.32 -1.14
C LYS A 26 9.26 0.94 -1.71
N ASP A 27 10.16 0.20 -1.09
CA ASP A 27 10.56 -1.16 -1.46
C ASP A 27 9.53 -2.23 -1.04
N ALA A 28 8.75 -1.97 0.03
CA ALA A 28 7.73 -2.91 0.52
C ALA A 28 6.39 -2.82 -0.25
N ILE A 29 6.15 -1.75 -1.02
CA ILE A 29 4.86 -1.58 -1.72
C ILE A 29 4.63 -2.59 -2.85
N ALA A 30 5.71 -3.03 -3.51
CA ALA A 30 5.64 -4.01 -4.58
C ALA A 30 5.18 -5.39 -4.08
N PRO A 31 5.83 -5.99 -3.07
CA PRO A 31 5.38 -7.29 -2.53
C PRO A 31 3.98 -7.21 -1.91
N ILE A 32 3.60 -6.08 -1.29
CA ILE A 32 2.23 -5.88 -0.79
C ILE A 32 1.21 -5.94 -1.94
N ASN A 33 1.49 -5.27 -3.06
CA ASN A 33 0.59 -5.31 -4.21
C ASN A 33 0.55 -6.67 -4.90
N GLU A 34 1.66 -7.41 -4.88
CA GLU A 34 1.72 -8.78 -5.38
C GLU A 34 0.80 -9.70 -4.56
N TYR A 35 0.91 -9.64 -3.22
CA TYR A 35 0.02 -10.36 -2.28
C TYR A 35 -1.47 -10.11 -2.56
N TYR A 36 -1.85 -8.87 -2.85
CA TYR A 36 -3.24 -8.53 -3.16
C TYR A 36 -3.66 -8.82 -4.60
N SER A 37 -2.71 -8.91 -5.54
CA SER A 37 -3.03 -9.10 -6.97
C SER A 37 -3.59 -10.48 -7.29
N GLU A 38 -3.25 -11.48 -6.50
CA GLU A 38 -3.74 -12.86 -6.64
C GLU A 38 -5.17 -13.03 -6.11
N LYS A 39 -5.69 -12.04 -5.40
CA LYS A 39 -6.95 -12.10 -4.67
C LYS A 39 -8.05 -11.30 -5.36
N ILE A 40 -9.27 -11.82 -5.27
CA ILE A 40 -10.49 -11.13 -5.69
C ILE A 40 -11.35 -10.94 -4.45
N TYR A 41 -12.02 -9.80 -4.35
CA TYR A 41 -12.88 -9.45 -3.22
C TYR A 41 -14.28 -9.10 -3.72
N TYR A 42 -15.28 -9.22 -2.86
CA TYR A 42 -16.58 -8.61 -3.08
C TYR A 42 -16.80 -7.46 -2.09
N LEU A 43 -17.43 -6.39 -2.57
CA LEU A 43 -17.84 -5.27 -1.71
C LEU A 43 -19.00 -5.68 -0.80
N THR A 44 -18.88 -5.37 0.49
CA THR A 44 -19.93 -5.69 1.49
C THR A 44 -21.09 -4.70 1.45
N LYS A 45 -20.86 -3.49 0.92
CA LYS A 45 -21.81 -2.37 0.81
C LYS A 45 -21.52 -1.55 -0.44
N ASP A 46 -22.49 -0.73 -0.84
CA ASP A 46 -22.28 0.28 -1.87
C ASP A 46 -21.19 1.26 -1.42
N LYS A 47 -20.22 1.53 -2.29
CA LYS A 47 -19.06 2.37 -1.98
C LYS A 47 -18.84 3.40 -3.08
N LYS A 48 -18.90 4.67 -2.70
CA LYS A 48 -18.49 5.76 -3.58
C LYS A 48 -16.96 5.70 -3.71
N VAL A 49 -16.47 5.36 -4.89
CA VAL A 49 -15.03 5.19 -5.16
C VAL A 49 -14.40 6.44 -5.77
N SER A 50 -15.21 7.27 -6.43
CA SER A 50 -14.82 8.55 -6.99
C SER A 50 -16.00 9.54 -6.91
N ASN A 51 -15.79 10.78 -7.34
CA ASN A 51 -16.88 11.77 -7.37
C ASN A 51 -18.03 11.39 -8.32
N THR A 52 -17.72 10.62 -9.36
CA THR A 52 -18.64 10.26 -10.44
C THR A 52 -19.09 8.80 -10.40
N GLU A 53 -18.50 7.98 -9.52
CA GLU A 53 -18.67 6.53 -9.57
C GLU A 53 -18.87 5.91 -8.19
N THR A 54 -19.85 5.02 -8.13
CA THR A 54 -20.20 4.22 -6.96
C THR A 54 -20.19 2.76 -7.36
N PHE A 55 -19.35 1.98 -6.70
CA PHE A 55 -19.37 0.53 -6.85
C PHE A 55 -20.46 -0.06 -5.96
N LYS A 56 -21.17 -1.05 -6.50
CA LYS A 56 -22.33 -1.66 -5.86
C LYS A 56 -21.92 -2.82 -4.97
N LYS A 57 -22.70 -3.05 -3.92
CA LYS A 57 -22.59 -4.24 -3.06
C LYS A 57 -22.55 -5.51 -3.92
N GLY A 58 -21.66 -6.44 -3.59
CA GLY A 58 -21.48 -7.70 -4.30
C GLY A 58 -20.63 -7.63 -5.57
N MET A 59 -20.23 -6.43 -6.02
CA MET A 59 -19.32 -6.29 -7.15
C MET A 59 -17.95 -6.93 -6.84
N LEU A 60 -17.44 -7.71 -7.78
CA LEU A 60 -16.11 -8.30 -7.71
C LEU A 60 -15.05 -7.27 -8.06
N VAL A 61 -14.12 -7.05 -7.14
CA VAL A 61 -13.06 -6.06 -7.26
C VAL A 61 -11.70 -6.66 -6.91
N ARG A 62 -10.66 -6.04 -7.44
CA ARG A 62 -9.27 -6.25 -7.06
C ARG A 62 -8.75 -5.02 -6.34
N ILE A 63 -7.71 -5.23 -5.54
CA ILE A 63 -7.13 -4.19 -4.69
C ILE A 63 -5.80 -3.73 -5.26
N TYR A 64 -5.55 -2.42 -5.11
CA TYR A 64 -4.28 -1.81 -5.38
C TYR A 64 -3.93 -0.85 -4.23
N VAL A 65 -2.77 -1.04 -3.63
CA VAL A 65 -2.29 -0.21 -2.53
C VAL A 65 -1.26 0.78 -3.08
N GLU A 66 -1.49 2.06 -2.84
CA GLU A 66 -0.56 3.13 -3.16
C GLU A 66 -0.06 3.77 -1.86
N SER A 67 1.25 3.98 -1.75
CA SER A 67 1.85 4.70 -0.63
C SER A 67 2.60 5.93 -1.09
N THR A 68 2.23 7.07 -0.53
CA THR A 68 2.90 8.36 -0.72
C THR A 68 3.67 8.75 0.56
N PRO A 69 4.48 9.83 0.51
CA PRO A 69 5.10 10.40 1.72
C PRO A 69 4.13 10.82 2.83
N SER A 70 2.86 11.04 2.52
CA SER A 70 1.86 11.56 3.48
C SER A 70 0.78 10.57 3.86
N MET A 71 0.52 9.54 3.05
CA MET A 71 -0.59 8.62 3.28
C MET A 71 -0.44 7.29 2.56
N VAL A 72 -1.22 6.32 3.02
CA VAL A 72 -1.51 5.07 2.31
C VAL A 72 -2.93 5.13 1.78
N LYS A 73 -3.11 4.73 0.53
CA LYS A 73 -4.39 4.70 -0.18
C LYS A 73 -4.68 3.27 -0.59
N ILE A 74 -5.82 2.75 -0.16
CA ILE A 74 -6.35 1.48 -0.62
C ILE A 74 -7.35 1.81 -1.72
N LYS A 75 -7.04 1.33 -2.92
CA LYS A 75 -7.82 1.53 -4.13
C LYS A 75 -8.44 0.22 -4.57
N CYS A 76 -9.56 0.30 -5.28
CA CYS A 76 -10.17 -0.85 -5.88
C CYS A 76 -10.59 -0.58 -7.33
N TYR A 77 -10.68 -1.66 -8.10
CA TYR A 77 -11.10 -1.65 -9.49
C TYR A 77 -11.86 -2.95 -9.79
N PRO A 78 -12.78 -2.97 -10.77
CA PRO A 78 -13.51 -4.17 -11.14
C PRO A 78 -12.55 -5.30 -11.54
N ALA A 79 -12.88 -6.55 -11.19
CA ALA A 79 -11.97 -7.69 -11.37
C ALA A 79 -11.65 -8.03 -12.83
N ASP A 80 -12.49 -7.58 -13.77
CA ASP A 80 -12.36 -7.70 -15.21
C ASP A 80 -11.58 -6.54 -15.86
N HIS A 81 -11.27 -5.48 -15.10
CA HIS A 81 -10.52 -4.33 -15.58
C HIS A 81 -9.03 -4.42 -15.25
N LYS A 82 -8.22 -3.65 -15.98
CA LYS A 82 -6.78 -3.50 -15.68
C LYS A 82 -6.56 -2.60 -14.47
N ARG A 83 -5.39 -2.74 -13.83
CA ARG A 83 -5.01 -2.01 -12.60
C ARG A 83 -5.08 -0.49 -12.77
N GLU A 84 -4.84 0.04 -13.97
CA GLU A 84 -4.91 1.48 -14.26
C GLU A 84 -6.30 2.06 -13.97
N TYR A 85 -7.36 1.23 -14.01
CA TYR A 85 -8.70 1.65 -13.62
C TYR A 85 -8.78 2.05 -12.13
N ALA A 86 -7.88 1.56 -11.28
CA ALA A 86 -7.80 1.98 -9.88
C ALA A 86 -7.39 3.45 -9.70
N ILE A 87 -6.85 4.10 -10.74
CA ILE A 87 -6.46 5.52 -10.66
C ILE A 87 -7.72 6.36 -10.37
N GLY A 88 -7.64 7.18 -9.32
CA GLY A 88 -8.76 8.01 -8.85
C GLY A 88 -9.88 7.26 -8.12
N ARG A 89 -9.75 5.94 -7.91
CA ARG A 89 -10.78 5.10 -7.27
C ARG A 89 -10.31 4.57 -5.93
N MET A 90 -10.63 5.31 -4.87
CA MET A 90 -10.15 5.02 -3.52
C MET A 90 -11.30 4.63 -2.60
N ILE A 91 -11.06 3.66 -1.72
CA ILE A 91 -12.07 3.19 -0.77
C ILE A 91 -11.70 3.49 0.68
N ILE A 92 -10.41 3.50 0.99
CA ILE A 92 -9.86 3.76 2.32
C ILE A 92 -8.56 4.54 2.13
N TYR A 93 -8.30 5.48 3.03
CA TYR A 93 -6.99 6.07 3.19
C TYR A 93 -6.59 6.12 4.65
N GLN A 94 -5.29 6.12 4.89
CA GLN A 94 -4.68 6.31 6.19
C GLN A 94 -3.63 7.41 6.08
N LEU A 95 -3.75 8.47 6.86
CA LEU A 95 -2.73 9.51 6.96
C LEU A 95 -1.55 9.02 7.80
N ASN A 96 -0.33 9.40 7.43
CA ASN A 96 0.86 8.99 8.16
C ASN A 96 0.87 9.54 9.60
N ASP A 97 0.43 10.78 9.79
CA ASP A 97 0.44 11.46 11.09
C ASP A 97 -0.47 10.77 12.13
N GLU A 98 -1.55 10.11 11.67
CA GLU A 98 -2.47 9.35 12.53
C GLU A 98 -1.88 8.03 13.03
N TYR A 99 -0.81 7.54 12.41
CA TYR A 99 -0.15 6.28 12.74
C TYR A 99 1.13 6.46 13.57
N GLY A 100 1.55 7.71 13.81
CA GLY A 100 2.81 8.04 14.47
C GLY A 100 4.02 7.43 13.74
N ASP A 101 5.00 6.94 14.49
CA ASP A 101 6.20 6.31 13.94
C ASP A 101 6.02 4.82 13.58
N LYS A 102 4.80 4.28 13.67
CA LYS A 102 4.55 2.86 13.38
C LYS A 102 4.49 2.62 11.87
N LYS A 103 5.07 1.50 11.44
CA LYS A 103 4.88 0.99 10.08
C LYS A 103 3.58 0.21 10.00
N ILE A 104 2.87 0.37 8.89
CA ILE A 104 1.66 -0.41 8.63
C ILE A 104 2.06 -1.76 8.03
N THR A 105 1.49 -2.83 8.56
CA THR A 105 1.73 -4.21 8.11
C THR A 105 0.63 -4.67 7.15
N ILE A 106 0.81 -5.84 6.51
CA ILE A 106 -0.24 -6.45 5.67
C ILE A 106 -1.44 -6.81 6.55
N GLU A 107 -1.19 -7.28 7.77
CA GLU A 107 -2.22 -7.63 8.74
C GLU A 107 -3.07 -6.41 9.13
N ASP A 108 -2.46 -5.24 9.24
CA ASP A 108 -3.18 -3.99 9.51
C ASP A 108 -4.02 -3.55 8.30
N LEU A 109 -3.49 -3.70 7.08
CA LEU A 109 -4.24 -3.45 5.85
C LEU A 109 -5.45 -4.41 5.72
N ASP A 110 -5.26 -5.68 6.05
CA ASP A 110 -6.33 -6.70 6.01
C ASP A 110 -7.44 -6.35 7.02
N LYS A 111 -7.08 -5.87 8.23
CA LYS A 111 -8.05 -5.37 9.21
C LYS A 111 -8.83 -4.16 8.70
N LEU A 112 -8.15 -3.20 8.05
CA LEU A 112 -8.81 -2.04 7.45
C LEU A 112 -9.81 -2.45 6.37
N MET A 113 -9.43 -3.41 5.52
CA MET A 113 -10.27 -3.89 4.43
C MET A 113 -11.43 -4.77 4.88
N ALA A 114 -11.31 -5.51 5.98
CA ALA A 114 -12.35 -6.43 6.46
C ALA A 114 -13.71 -5.76 6.70
N ASN A 115 -13.73 -4.44 6.96
CA ASN A 115 -14.97 -3.67 7.12
C ASN A 115 -15.68 -3.36 5.79
N GLU A 116 -14.96 -3.39 4.68
CA GLU A 116 -15.42 -2.93 3.35
C GLU A 116 -15.49 -4.07 2.33
N LEU A 117 -14.67 -5.10 2.51
CA LEU A 117 -14.37 -6.13 1.52
C LEU A 117 -14.28 -7.50 2.19
N VAL A 118 -14.69 -8.53 1.46
CA VAL A 118 -14.44 -9.91 1.84
C VAL A 118 -13.84 -10.66 0.66
N GLU A 119 -12.83 -11.48 0.94
CA GLU A 119 -12.12 -12.26 -0.07
C GLU A 119 -13.07 -13.28 -0.71
N TYR A 120 -13.18 -13.23 -2.04
CA TYR A 120 -13.91 -14.19 -2.84
C TYR A 120 -13.08 -15.47 -2.99
N LYS A 121 -13.36 -16.45 -2.14
CA LYS A 121 -12.82 -17.81 -2.29
C LYS A 121 -13.69 -18.56 -3.29
N LYS A 122 -13.21 -18.70 -4.53
CA LYS A 122 -13.86 -19.58 -5.51
C LYS A 122 -13.96 -20.97 -4.88
N LYS A 123 -15.17 -21.44 -4.58
CA LYS A 123 -15.38 -22.83 -4.18
C LYS A 123 -14.87 -23.70 -5.34
N LYS A 124 -13.86 -24.53 -5.04
CA LYS A 124 -13.39 -25.59 -5.93
C LYS A 124 -14.52 -26.60 -6.16
#